data_AF-A0A3D4HTH5-F1
#
_entry.id   AF-A0A3D4HTH5-F1
#
_cell.length_a   1.000
_cell.length_b   1.000
_cell.length_c   1.000
_cell.angle_alpha   90.00
_cell.angle_beta   90.00
_cell.angle_gamma   90.00
#
_symmetry.space_group_name_H-M   'P 1'
#
loop_
_entity.id
_entity.type
_entity.pdbx_description
1 polymer ?
#
loop_
_entity_poly.entity_id
_entity_poly.type
_entity_poly.pdbx_seq_one_letter_code
_entity_poly.pdbx_strand_id
1 'polypeptide(L)'
;KPRISYTHFQRTLAQIGLESGHMKKTSNLRIQGLIYMLISDLFDYIPHDIQQFANEAVQNTDSEEVLKIIRFIEKHLIYDNLTEEMCKSIGMSEKGLYRFLKSTIDMTLKELIDVTRLNHAIYLLSYTDKDNSTIASECGFCNDNTFYRCFKKMYGMTPLVYKNNTADDKKPKRIKEVQGYLDYSKREAFQLLKKYVEIEGGLRLDAYAQD
;
A
#
# COMPACT_ATOMS: atom_id res chain seq x y z
N LYS A 1 -5.06 -21.79 -15.05
CA LYS A 1 -5.88 -21.93 -13.81
C LYS A 1 -4.90 -22.11 -12.67
N PRO A 2 -5.00 -21.34 -11.57
CA PRO A 2 -4.07 -21.48 -10.46
C PRO A 2 -4.13 -22.91 -9.91
N ARG A 3 -2.95 -23.48 -9.65
CA ARG A 3 -2.80 -24.84 -9.10
C ARG A 3 -3.17 -24.90 -7.61
N ILE A 4 -3.25 -23.73 -6.97
CA ILE A 4 -3.49 -23.54 -5.54
C ILE A 4 -4.77 -22.69 -5.38
N SER A 5 -5.72 -23.20 -4.60
CA SER A 5 -6.99 -22.51 -4.30
C SER A 5 -6.79 -21.43 -3.22
N TYR A 6 -7.64 -20.41 -3.20
CA TYR A 6 -7.67 -19.39 -2.13
C TYR A 6 -7.79 -20.01 -0.72
N THR A 7 -8.47 -21.16 -0.62
CA THR A 7 -8.61 -21.95 0.61
C THR A 7 -7.26 -22.43 1.18
N HIS A 8 -6.25 -22.63 0.34
CA HIS A 8 -4.89 -23.01 0.75
C HIS A 8 -4.23 -21.90 1.58
N PHE A 9 -4.31 -20.65 1.12
CA PHE A 9 -3.74 -19.51 1.83
C PHE A 9 -4.43 -19.28 3.17
N GLN A 10 -5.76 -19.41 3.21
CA GLN A 10 -6.54 -19.31 4.46
C GLN A 10 -6.11 -20.36 5.47
N ARG A 11 -5.81 -21.59 5.02
CA ARG A 11 -5.31 -22.67 5.87
C ARG A 11 -3.92 -22.36 6.42
N THR A 12 -2.98 -21.93 5.58
CA THR A 12 -1.62 -21.59 6.02
C THR A 12 -1.62 -20.46 7.03
N LEU A 13 -2.45 -19.42 6.82
CA LEU A 13 -2.66 -18.34 7.78
C LEU A 13 -3.29 -18.84 9.09
N ALA A 14 -4.25 -19.76 9.01
CA ALA A 14 -4.86 -20.34 10.19
C ALA A 14 -3.87 -21.16 11.03
N GLN A 15 -2.97 -21.91 10.38
CA GLN A 15 -1.90 -22.65 11.05
C GLN A 15 -0.89 -21.71 11.73
N ILE A 16 -0.53 -20.59 11.10
CA ILE A 16 0.31 -19.55 11.73
C ILE A 16 -0.38 -19.02 13.00
N GLY A 17 -1.66 -18.68 12.90
CA GLY A 17 -2.45 -18.21 14.03
C GLY A 17 -2.54 -19.23 15.17
N LEU A 18 -2.76 -20.52 14.86
CA LEU A 18 -2.77 -21.59 15.86
C LEU A 18 -1.41 -21.76 16.54
N GLU A 19 -0.31 -21.79 15.77
CA GLU A 19 1.05 -21.92 16.31
C GLU A 19 1.45 -20.72 17.17
N SER A 20 0.98 -19.51 16.85
CA SER A 20 1.21 -18.31 17.66
C SER A 20 0.61 -18.39 19.08
N GLY A 21 -0.37 -19.27 19.29
CA GLY A 21 -0.97 -19.53 20.59
C GLY A 21 -0.13 -20.38 21.54
N HIS A 22 0.87 -21.09 21.01
CA HIS A 22 1.64 -22.06 21.75
C HIS A 22 2.95 -21.45 22.28
N MET A 23 3.17 -21.53 23.59
CA MET A 23 4.41 -21.05 24.23
C MET A 23 5.56 -22.07 24.16
N LYS A 24 5.57 -22.95 23.14
CA LYS A 24 6.64 -23.92 22.94
C LYS A 24 7.77 -23.27 22.14
N LYS A 25 9.02 -23.53 22.51
CA LYS A 25 10.22 -23.03 21.79
C LYS A 25 10.22 -23.41 20.30
N THR A 26 9.59 -24.53 19.95
CA THR A 26 9.46 -25.02 18.57
C THR A 26 8.38 -24.29 17.75
N SER A 27 7.43 -23.59 18.39
CA SER A 27 6.35 -22.88 17.68
C SER A 27 6.88 -21.70 16.87
N ASN A 28 7.89 -20.98 17.36
CA ASN A 28 8.54 -19.91 16.58
C ASN A 28 9.19 -20.45 15.28
N LEU A 29 9.85 -21.61 15.34
CA LEU A 29 10.44 -22.24 14.16
C LEU A 29 9.37 -22.72 13.18
N ARG A 30 8.25 -23.25 13.68
CA ARG A 30 7.11 -23.64 12.84
C ARG A 30 6.47 -22.45 12.15
N ILE A 31 6.23 -21.35 12.88
CA ILE A 31 5.71 -20.10 12.32
C ILE A 31 6.63 -19.59 11.22
N GLN A 32 7.95 -19.56 11.45
CA GLN A 32 8.91 -19.17 10.42
C GLN A 32 8.81 -20.05 9.17
N GLY A 33 8.75 -21.38 9.33
CA GLY A 33 8.55 -22.30 8.21
C GLY A 33 7.25 -22.03 7.44
N LEU A 34 6.14 -21.85 8.16
CA LEU A 34 4.83 -21.55 7.56
C LEU A 34 4.80 -20.20 6.83
N ILE A 35 5.50 -19.18 7.35
CA ILE A 35 5.66 -17.88 6.68
C ILE A 35 6.44 -18.05 5.37
N TYR A 36 7.55 -18.78 5.38
CA TYR A 36 8.32 -19.02 4.15
C TYR A 36 7.52 -19.81 3.11
N MET A 37 6.75 -20.82 3.54
CA MET A 37 5.84 -21.55 2.67
C MET A 37 4.76 -20.62 2.09
N LEU A 38 4.10 -19.81 2.93
CA LEU A 38 3.10 -18.84 2.49
C LEU A 38 3.67 -17.89 1.43
N ILE A 39 4.87 -17.35 1.68
CA ILE A 39 5.56 -16.45 0.75
C ILE A 39 5.87 -17.16 -0.57
N SER A 40 6.39 -18.39 -0.51
CA SER A 40 6.65 -19.20 -1.71
C SER A 40 5.39 -19.46 -2.51
N ASP A 41 4.29 -19.86 -1.85
CA ASP A 41 3.02 -20.15 -2.51
C ASP A 41 2.40 -18.89 -3.13
N LEU A 42 2.55 -17.73 -2.47
CA LEU A 42 2.17 -16.44 -3.04
C LEU A 42 3.01 -16.12 -4.28
N PHE A 43 4.33 -16.34 -4.22
CA PHE A 43 5.22 -16.16 -5.37
C PHE A 43 4.99 -17.17 -6.50
N ASP A 44 4.37 -18.33 -6.27
CA ASP A 44 3.96 -19.25 -7.34
C ASP A 44 2.59 -18.90 -7.92
N TYR A 45 1.74 -18.23 -7.15
CA TYR A 45 0.46 -17.69 -7.60
C TYR A 45 0.64 -16.41 -8.45
N ILE A 46 1.55 -15.54 -8.01
CA ILE A 46 1.88 -14.24 -8.64
C ILE A 46 2.28 -14.36 -10.13
N PRO A 47 3.07 -15.33 -10.63
CA PRO A 47 3.42 -15.48 -12.04
C PRO A 47 2.21 -15.66 -12.94
N HIS A 48 1.11 -16.22 -12.43
CA HIS A 48 -0.09 -16.42 -13.23
C HIS A 48 -0.89 -15.12 -13.38
N ASP A 49 -0.89 -14.27 -12.35
CA ASP A 49 -1.45 -12.92 -12.41
C ASP A 49 -0.50 -11.96 -13.12
N ILE A 50 0.80 -11.96 -12.81
CA ILE A 50 1.82 -11.14 -13.47
C ILE A 50 1.94 -11.50 -14.94
N GLN A 51 1.83 -12.75 -15.40
CA GLN A 51 1.84 -13.00 -16.84
C GLN A 51 0.55 -12.50 -17.53
N GLN A 52 -0.59 -12.49 -16.84
CA GLN A 52 -1.82 -11.91 -17.37
C GLN A 52 -1.74 -10.36 -17.38
N PHE A 53 -1.33 -9.75 -16.27
CA PHE A 53 -1.04 -8.33 -16.14
C PHE A 53 0.12 -7.87 -17.03
N ALA A 54 1.15 -8.69 -17.24
CA ALA A 54 2.27 -8.37 -18.13
C ALA A 54 1.88 -8.56 -19.59
N ASN A 55 1.05 -9.54 -19.95
CA ASN A 55 0.51 -9.63 -21.31
C ASN A 55 -0.45 -8.45 -21.59
N GLU A 56 -1.17 -7.95 -20.59
CA GLU A 56 -1.96 -6.70 -20.69
C GLU A 56 -1.07 -5.45 -20.65
N ALA A 57 0.02 -5.43 -19.89
CA ALA A 57 0.95 -4.29 -19.77
C ALA A 57 1.92 -4.17 -20.96
N VAL A 58 2.37 -5.29 -21.54
CA VAL A 58 3.16 -5.34 -22.78
C VAL A 58 2.31 -4.90 -23.99
N GLN A 59 0.99 -4.87 -23.86
CA GLN A 59 0.07 -4.24 -24.83
C GLN A 59 -0.37 -2.82 -24.42
N ASN A 60 0.00 -2.31 -23.24
CA ASN A 60 -0.31 -0.96 -22.76
C ASN A 60 0.94 -0.07 -22.81
N THR A 61 1.33 0.32 -24.03
CA THR A 61 2.19 1.48 -24.30
C THR A 61 1.82 2.69 -23.41
N ASP A 62 0.52 2.89 -23.18
CA ASP A 62 0.00 3.95 -22.33
C ASP A 62 0.47 3.88 -20.85
N SER A 63 0.67 2.69 -20.29
CA SER A 63 1.12 2.53 -18.90
C SER A 63 2.59 2.90 -18.71
N GLU A 64 3.45 2.54 -19.67
CA GLU A 64 4.85 2.97 -19.66
C GLU A 64 4.97 4.49 -19.82
N GLU A 65 4.11 5.08 -20.63
CA GLU A 65 4.10 6.51 -20.94
C GLU A 65 3.67 7.32 -19.71
N VAL A 66 2.65 6.86 -19.00
CA VAL A 66 2.25 7.43 -17.70
C VAL A 66 3.38 7.31 -16.66
N LEU A 67 4.09 6.19 -16.59
CA LEU A 67 5.23 6.04 -15.68
C LEU A 67 6.38 7.01 -16.01
N LYS A 68 6.67 7.23 -17.29
CA LYS A 68 7.65 8.24 -17.73
C LYS A 68 7.23 9.64 -17.29
N ILE A 69 5.95 9.99 -17.42
CA ILE A 69 5.38 11.27 -16.95
C ILE A 69 5.58 11.43 -15.45
N ILE A 70 5.20 10.43 -14.64
CA ILE A 70 5.29 10.49 -13.17
C ILE A 70 6.75 10.68 -12.74
N ARG A 71 7.69 9.89 -13.28
CA ARG A 71 9.12 10.01 -12.96
C ARG A 71 9.69 11.37 -13.35
N PHE A 72 9.22 11.92 -14.48
CA PHE A 72 9.63 13.26 -14.90
C PHE A 72 9.16 14.32 -13.90
N ILE A 73 7.90 14.24 -13.46
CA ILE A 73 7.33 15.12 -12.45
C ILE A 73 8.12 15.03 -11.15
N GLU A 74 8.35 13.82 -10.62
CA GLU A 74 9.08 13.60 -9.36
C GLU A 74 10.47 14.24 -9.36
N LYS A 75 11.20 14.12 -10.48
CA LYS A 75 12.55 14.68 -10.63
C LYS A 75 12.56 16.22 -10.70
N HIS A 76 11.45 16.84 -11.11
CA HIS A 76 11.39 18.28 -11.41
C HIS A 76 10.24 19.00 -10.66
N LEU A 77 9.84 18.51 -9.49
CA LEU A 77 8.69 19.02 -8.70
C LEU A 77 8.72 20.54 -8.41
N ILE A 78 9.92 21.13 -8.34
CA ILE A 78 10.16 22.53 -7.94
C ILE A 78 10.32 23.46 -9.17
N TYR A 79 10.28 22.93 -10.40
CA TYR A 79 10.50 23.72 -11.61
C TYR A 79 9.24 24.50 -12.02
N ASP A 80 9.39 25.80 -12.27
CA ASP A 80 8.27 26.66 -12.70
C ASP A 80 7.72 26.31 -14.10
N ASN A 81 8.58 25.80 -15.00
CA ASN A 81 8.23 25.47 -16.39
C ASN A 81 8.01 23.96 -16.64
N LEU A 82 7.64 23.21 -15.60
CA LEU A 82 7.51 21.75 -15.63
C LEU A 82 6.69 21.22 -16.82
N THR A 83 5.60 21.89 -17.17
CA THR A 83 4.71 21.47 -18.27
C THR A 83 5.40 21.54 -19.62
N GLU A 84 6.11 22.63 -19.89
CA GLU A 84 6.79 22.83 -21.18
C GLU A 84 7.96 21.86 -21.35
N GLU A 85 8.78 21.70 -20.30
CA GLU A 85 9.92 20.78 -20.32
C GLU A 85 9.48 19.33 -20.47
N MET A 86 8.37 18.95 -19.82
CA MET A 86 7.84 17.61 -19.92
C MET A 86 7.26 17.33 -21.31
N CYS A 87 6.54 18.29 -21.91
CA CYS A 87 6.08 18.17 -23.30
C CYS A 87 7.26 17.93 -24.26
N LYS A 88 8.37 18.66 -24.07
CA LYS A 88 9.61 18.46 -24.83
C LYS A 88 10.25 17.09 -24.58
N SER A 89 10.30 16.65 -23.32
CA SER A 89 10.91 15.36 -22.95
C SER A 89 10.15 14.14 -23.46
N ILE A 90 8.82 14.24 -23.58
CA ILE A 90 7.95 13.11 -23.92
C ILE A 90 7.57 13.15 -25.41
N GLY A 91 7.81 14.28 -26.09
CA GLY A 91 7.48 14.45 -27.51
C GLY A 91 5.98 14.64 -27.77
N MET A 92 5.23 15.11 -26.77
CA MET A 92 3.79 15.39 -26.88
C MET A 92 3.52 16.88 -26.80
N SER A 93 2.57 17.37 -27.59
CA SER A 93 2.00 18.70 -27.36
C SER A 93 1.19 18.71 -26.07
N GLU A 94 1.04 19.87 -25.43
CA GLU A 94 0.26 20.03 -24.19
C GLU A 94 -1.20 19.51 -24.35
N LYS A 95 -1.82 19.78 -25.50
CA LYS A 95 -3.16 19.28 -25.83
C LYS A 95 -3.19 17.75 -26.01
N GLY A 96 -2.13 17.18 -26.60
CA GLY A 96 -1.96 15.74 -26.75
C GLY A 96 -1.81 15.07 -25.38
N LEU A 97 -0.95 15.62 -24.54
CA LEU A 97 -0.72 15.15 -23.18
C LEU A 97 -1.98 15.24 -22.30
N TYR A 98 -2.74 16.34 -22.40
CA TYR A 98 -4.02 16.46 -21.72
C TYR A 98 -4.99 15.34 -22.12
N ARG A 99 -5.14 15.10 -23.43
CA ARG A 99 -6.02 14.04 -23.94
C ARG A 99 -5.57 12.66 -23.49
N PHE A 100 -4.27 12.40 -23.58
CA PHE A 100 -3.65 11.16 -23.14
C PHE A 100 -3.91 10.89 -21.65
N LEU A 101 -3.57 11.85 -20.77
CA LEU A 101 -3.77 11.67 -19.33
C LEU A 101 -5.26 11.53 -18.97
N LYS A 102 -6.15 12.27 -19.66
CA LYS A 102 -7.59 12.14 -19.45
C LYS A 102 -8.16 10.81 -19.94
N SER A 103 -7.67 10.26 -21.04
CA SER A 103 -8.12 8.95 -21.52
C SER A 103 -7.57 7.79 -20.70
N THR A 104 -6.33 7.92 -20.20
CA THR A 104 -5.60 6.81 -19.58
C THR A 104 -5.82 6.75 -18.06
N ILE A 105 -5.82 7.88 -17.36
CA ILE A 105 -5.90 7.92 -15.89
C ILE A 105 -6.96 8.89 -15.34
N ASP A 106 -7.81 9.46 -16.22
CA ASP A 106 -8.82 10.48 -15.90
C ASP A 106 -8.29 11.66 -15.04
N MET A 107 -7.02 12.01 -15.19
CA MET A 107 -6.42 13.14 -14.52
C MET A 107 -5.91 14.18 -15.51
N THR A 108 -5.98 15.44 -15.13
CA THR A 108 -5.20 16.48 -15.80
C THR A 108 -3.75 16.43 -15.33
N LEU A 109 -2.84 16.98 -16.13
CA LEU A 109 -1.44 17.12 -15.72
C LEU A 109 -1.31 17.88 -14.39
N LYS A 110 -2.08 18.95 -14.22
CA LYS A 110 -2.04 19.74 -12.98
C LYS A 110 -2.44 18.93 -11.76
N GLU A 111 -3.51 18.14 -11.88
CA GLU A 111 -3.94 17.23 -10.80
C GLU A 111 -2.87 16.20 -10.48
N LEU A 112 -2.24 15.63 -11.51
CA LEU A 112 -1.15 14.67 -11.32
C LEU A 112 0.05 15.30 -10.59
N ILE A 113 0.47 16.51 -10.99
CA ILE A 113 1.52 17.27 -10.30
C ILE A 113 1.14 17.53 -8.84
N ASP A 114 -0.07 18.03 -8.59
CA ASP A 114 -0.54 18.33 -7.24
C ASP A 114 -0.55 17.08 -6.35
N VAL A 115 -0.99 15.94 -6.88
CA VAL A 115 -0.96 14.64 -6.18
C VAL A 115 0.48 14.23 -5.85
N THR A 116 1.40 14.29 -6.81
CA THR A 116 2.80 13.93 -6.58
C THR A 116 3.46 14.84 -5.53
N ARG A 117 3.20 16.15 -5.59
CA ARG A 117 3.68 17.12 -4.59
C ARG A 117 3.15 16.81 -3.19
N LEU A 118 1.86 16.48 -3.10
CA LEU A 118 1.22 16.15 -1.82
C LEU A 118 1.72 14.83 -1.22
N ASN A 119 1.99 13.83 -2.06
CA ASN A 119 2.61 12.58 -1.61
C ASN A 119 4.00 12.84 -1.01
N HIS A 120 4.79 13.70 -1.64
CA HIS A 120 6.08 14.12 -1.08
C HIS A 120 5.89 14.89 0.25
N ALA A 121 4.87 15.75 0.34
CA ALA A 121 4.57 16.48 1.58
C ALA A 121 4.20 15.55 2.74
N ILE A 122 3.43 14.48 2.48
CA ILE A 122 3.10 13.47 3.50
C ILE A 122 4.37 12.83 4.07
N TYR A 123 5.32 12.48 3.21
CA TYR A 123 6.60 11.91 3.65
C TYR A 123 7.31 12.89 4.59
N LEU A 124 7.45 14.16 4.20
CA LEU A 124 8.11 15.18 5.02
C LEU A 124 7.36 15.44 6.34
N LEU A 125 6.02 15.50 6.33
CA LEU A 125 5.20 15.67 7.53
C LEU A 125 5.34 14.48 8.50
N SER A 126 5.56 13.28 8.00
CA SER A 126 5.63 12.05 8.80
C SER A 126 7.02 11.83 9.40
N TYR A 127 8.07 12.16 8.65
CA TYR A 127 9.45 11.77 8.98
C TYR A 127 10.37 12.94 9.35
N THR A 128 9.89 14.18 9.31
CA THR A 128 10.71 15.37 9.66
C THR A 128 9.99 16.31 10.61
N ASP A 129 10.75 17.16 11.30
CA ASP A 129 10.22 18.20 12.18
C ASP A 129 10.05 19.55 11.48
N LYS A 130 10.23 19.60 10.15
CA LYS A 130 10.09 20.83 9.35
C LYS A 130 8.71 21.46 9.52
N ASP A 131 8.66 22.78 9.50
CA ASP A 131 7.40 23.52 9.51
C ASP A 131 6.65 23.39 8.17
N ASN A 132 5.35 23.68 8.18
CA ASN A 132 4.51 23.50 6.99
C ASN A 132 4.91 24.41 5.82
N SER A 133 5.49 25.59 6.08
CA SER A 133 5.89 26.54 5.04
C SER A 133 7.13 26.02 4.30
N THR A 134 8.11 25.53 5.07
CA THR A 134 9.28 24.84 4.53
C THR A 134 8.88 23.62 3.70
N ILE A 135 7.96 22.80 4.21
CA ILE A 135 7.45 21.62 3.47
C ILE A 135 6.74 22.03 2.17
N ALA A 136 5.89 23.07 2.21
CA ALA A 136 5.21 23.56 1.02
C ALA A 136 6.22 23.99 -0.07
N SER A 137 7.26 24.72 0.32
CA SER A 137 8.32 25.17 -0.59
C SER A 137 9.13 23.99 -1.15
N GLU A 138 9.51 23.02 -0.33
CA GLU A 138 10.27 21.83 -0.78
C GLU A 138 9.47 20.91 -1.69
N CYS A 139 8.15 20.90 -1.53
CA CYS A 139 7.24 20.20 -2.44
C CYS A 139 6.92 20.99 -3.71
N GLY A 140 7.47 22.21 -3.90
CA GLY A 140 7.28 23.00 -5.11
C GLY A 140 5.94 23.74 -5.19
N PHE A 141 5.28 23.99 -4.05
CA PHE A 141 4.14 24.90 -4.02
C PHE A 141 4.61 26.35 -4.01
N CYS A 142 4.07 27.18 -4.90
CA CYS A 142 4.42 28.59 -4.99
C CYS A 142 3.98 29.42 -3.77
N ASN A 143 2.95 28.96 -3.05
CA ASN A 143 2.53 29.57 -1.80
C ASN A 143 1.81 28.56 -0.90
N ASP A 144 1.90 28.80 0.40
CA ASP A 144 1.31 27.99 1.45
C ASP A 144 -0.21 27.85 1.29
N ASN A 145 -0.91 28.92 0.88
CA ASN A 145 -2.37 28.88 0.69
C ASN A 145 -2.81 27.83 -0.34
N THR A 146 -2.04 27.68 -1.42
CA THR A 146 -2.29 26.68 -2.45
C THR A 146 -2.03 25.28 -1.91
N PHE A 147 -0.92 25.10 -1.19
CA PHE A 147 -0.62 23.85 -0.49
C PHE A 147 -1.74 23.45 0.47
N TYR A 148 -2.16 24.34 1.38
CA TYR A 148 -3.23 24.08 2.35
C TYR A 148 -4.55 23.69 1.67
N ARG A 149 -4.93 24.40 0.60
CA ARG A 149 -6.15 24.10 -0.16
C ARG A 149 -6.07 22.74 -0.85
N CYS A 150 -4.97 22.45 -1.53
CA CYS A 150 -4.77 21.17 -2.22
C CYS A 150 -4.72 20.01 -1.22
N PHE A 151 -3.98 20.16 -0.12
CA PHE A 151 -3.86 19.16 0.93
C PHE A 151 -5.22 18.86 1.59
N LYS A 152 -5.96 19.89 1.97
CA LYS A 152 -7.30 19.73 2.56
C LYS A 152 -8.29 19.11 1.59
N LYS A 153 -8.22 19.47 0.30
CA LYS A 153 -9.06 18.86 -0.74
C LYS A 153 -8.79 17.36 -0.88
N MET A 154 -7.52 16.95 -0.84
CA MET A 154 -7.13 15.54 -1.04
C MET A 154 -7.30 14.67 0.20
N TYR A 155 -6.94 15.16 1.39
CA TYR A 155 -6.90 14.35 2.61
C TYR A 155 -7.97 14.71 3.64
N GLY A 156 -8.84 15.68 3.34
CA GLY A 156 -9.94 16.10 4.23
C GLY A 156 -9.52 16.86 5.50
N MET A 157 -8.22 17.00 5.75
CA MET A 157 -7.67 17.64 6.95
C MET A 157 -6.52 18.59 6.59
N THR A 158 -6.06 19.40 7.55
CA THR A 158 -4.91 20.29 7.34
C THR A 158 -3.59 19.55 7.54
N PRO A 159 -2.47 19.99 6.92
CA PRO A 159 -1.14 19.44 7.15
C PRO A 159 -0.74 19.37 8.62
N LEU A 160 -1.12 20.38 9.41
CA LEU A 160 -0.86 20.43 10.85
C LEU A 160 -1.61 19.32 11.61
N VAL A 161 -2.90 19.13 11.30
CA VAL A 161 -3.70 18.04 11.90
C VAL A 161 -3.12 16.70 11.49
N TYR A 162 -2.71 16.53 10.23
CA TYR A 162 -2.05 15.34 9.74
C TYR A 162 -0.76 15.03 10.52
N LYS A 163 0.14 16.02 10.66
CA LYS A 163 1.41 15.89 11.41
C LYS A 163 1.20 15.52 12.88
N ASN A 164 0.18 16.09 13.53
CA ASN A 164 -0.12 15.78 14.92
C ASN A 164 -0.66 14.35 15.09
N ASN A 165 -1.49 13.88 14.15
CA ASN A 165 -2.00 12.50 14.16
C ASN A 165 -0.87 11.48 13.97
N THR A 166 0.08 11.74 13.06
CA THR A 166 1.22 10.83 12.81
C THR A 166 2.28 10.89 13.91
N ALA A 167 2.44 12.04 14.58
CA ALA A 167 3.33 12.15 15.74
C ALA A 167 2.82 11.36 16.96
N ASP A 168 1.49 11.22 17.11
CA ASP A 168 0.89 10.43 18.19
C ASP A 168 1.10 8.91 18.01
N ASP A 169 1.32 8.45 16.77
CA ASP A 169 1.68 7.05 16.46
C ASP A 169 3.15 6.71 16.76
N LYS A 170 4.02 7.70 17.01
CA LYS A 170 5.45 7.49 17.36
C LYS A 170 5.67 7.14 18.84
N LYS A 171 4.68 7.33 19.71
CA LYS A 171 4.68 6.76 21.06
C LYS A 171 4.04 5.38 20.97
N PRO A 172 4.56 4.33 21.63
CA PRO A 172 3.84 3.06 21.70
C PRO A 172 2.50 3.33 22.40
N LYS A 173 1.45 3.52 21.60
CA LYS A 173 0.08 3.61 22.08
C LYS A 173 -0.17 2.30 22.80
N ARG A 174 -0.46 2.36 24.10
CA ARG A 174 -1.19 1.27 24.77
C ARG A 174 -2.33 0.94 23.82
N ILE A 175 -2.37 -0.28 23.28
CA ILE A 175 -3.39 -0.74 22.37
C ILE A 175 -4.73 -0.42 23.04
N LYS A 176 -5.33 0.70 22.66
CA LYS A 176 -6.73 1.00 22.94
C LYS A 176 -7.47 0.24 21.87
N GLU A 177 -8.40 -0.60 22.33
CA GLU A 177 -9.30 -1.45 21.54
C GLU A 177 -9.51 -0.87 20.14
N VAL A 178 -9.03 -1.60 19.13
CA VAL A 178 -9.13 -1.18 17.75
C VAL A 178 -10.60 -1.23 17.36
N GLN A 179 -11.25 -0.07 17.31
CA GLN A 179 -12.67 0.04 17.01
C GLN A 179 -12.94 -0.42 15.57
N GLY A 180 -13.64 -1.54 15.43
CA GLY A 180 -13.97 -2.17 14.15
C GLY A 180 -13.37 -3.57 13.92
N TYR A 181 -12.48 -4.04 14.79
CA TYR A 181 -12.16 -5.48 14.83
C TYR A 181 -13.17 -6.21 15.72
N LEU A 182 -13.55 -7.42 15.31
CA LEU A 182 -14.46 -8.27 16.07
C LEU A 182 -13.89 -8.52 17.46
N ASP A 183 -14.68 -8.23 18.50
CA ASP A 183 -14.37 -8.54 19.89
C ASP A 183 -14.51 -10.04 20.11
N TYR A 184 -13.49 -10.79 19.71
CA TYR A 184 -13.42 -12.23 19.94
C TYR A 184 -12.52 -12.54 21.11
N SER A 185 -13.00 -13.40 22.00
CA SER A 185 -12.13 -14.02 22.99
C SER A 185 -11.04 -14.84 22.29
N LYS A 186 -9.87 -14.95 22.91
CA LYS A 186 -8.79 -15.82 22.43
C LYS A 186 -9.35 -17.21 22.06
N ARG A 187 -10.16 -17.79 22.95
CA ARG A 187 -10.80 -19.10 22.75
C ARG A 187 -11.64 -19.19 21.47
N GLU A 188 -12.48 -18.20 21.21
CA GLU A 188 -13.32 -18.15 19.99
C GLU A 188 -12.48 -17.99 18.73
N ALA A 189 -11.44 -17.16 18.78
CA ALA A 189 -10.49 -17.02 17.68
C ALA A 189 -9.80 -18.37 17.36
N PHE A 190 -9.30 -19.10 18.37
CA PHE A 190 -8.72 -20.42 18.17
C PHE A 190 -9.72 -21.42 17.59
N GLN A 191 -10.98 -21.40 18.03
CA GLN A 191 -12.03 -22.25 17.48
C GLN A 191 -12.34 -21.93 16.01
N LEU A 192 -12.35 -20.65 15.64
CA LEU A 192 -12.54 -20.23 14.26
C LEU A 192 -11.37 -20.69 13.37
N LEU A 193 -10.13 -20.50 13.83
CA LEU A 193 -8.95 -20.92 13.08
C LEU A 193 -8.91 -22.43 12.84
N LYS A 194 -9.34 -23.24 13.82
CA LYS A 194 -9.44 -24.71 13.64
C LYS A 194 -10.34 -25.10 12.46
N LYS A 195 -11.45 -24.39 12.26
CA LYS A 195 -12.36 -24.65 11.13
C LYS A 195 -11.65 -24.52 9.78
N TYR A 196 -10.76 -23.54 9.62
CA TYR A 196 -10.01 -23.34 8.38
C TYR A 196 -8.92 -24.39 8.13
N VAL A 197 -8.51 -25.13 9.16
CA VAL A 197 -7.53 -26.21 9.03
C VAL A 197 -8.20 -27.56 8.72
N GLU A 198 -9.44 -27.76 9.17
CA GLU A 198 -10.18 -29.03 9.05
C GLU A 198 -10.91 -29.23 7.70
N ILE A 199 -11.05 -28.18 6.88
CA ILE A 199 -11.90 -28.20 5.67
C ILE A 199 -11.39 -29.10 4.52
N GLU A 200 -10.12 -29.51 4.48
CA GLU A 200 -9.64 -30.49 3.48
C GLU A 200 -8.65 -31.49 4.09
N GLY A 201 -9.15 -32.71 4.31
CA GLY A 201 -8.43 -33.99 4.24
C GLY A 201 -7.06 -34.09 4.91
N GLY A 202 -7.03 -34.72 6.09
CA GLY A 202 -5.95 -35.66 6.42
C GLY A 202 -4.64 -35.08 6.94
N LEU A 203 -4.67 -34.31 8.03
CA LEU A 203 -3.60 -34.41 9.02
C LEU A 203 -4.26 -34.42 10.41
N ARG A 204 -4.18 -35.60 11.05
CA ARG A 204 -4.66 -35.88 12.41
C ARG A 204 -4.33 -34.75 13.38
N LEU A 205 -5.37 -34.11 13.91
CA LEU A 205 -5.29 -33.17 15.04
C LEU A 205 -5.42 -33.90 16.39
N ASP A 206 -5.10 -35.19 16.44
CA ASP A 206 -5.24 -36.04 17.63
C ASP A 206 -4.32 -35.60 18.81
N ALA A 207 -3.49 -34.57 18.63
CA ALA A 207 -2.65 -33.98 19.67
C ALA A 207 -3.30 -32.80 20.43
N TYR A 208 -4.54 -32.42 20.11
CA TYR A 208 -5.20 -31.22 20.69
C TYR A 208 -6.31 -31.52 21.72
N ALA A 209 -6.41 -32.75 22.22
CA ALA A 209 -7.49 -33.16 23.12
C ALA A 209 -7.07 -33.42 24.58
N GLN A 210 -5.80 -33.29 24.96
CA GLN A 210 -5.38 -33.47 26.36
C GLN A 210 -4.26 -32.49 26.71
N ASP A 211 -4.65 -31.41 27.40
CA ASP A 211 -4.01 -30.76 28.57
C ASP A 211 -4.53 -29.33 28.74
#